data_AF-A0A959SF83-F1
#
_entry.id   AF-A0A959SF83-F1
#
_cell.length_a   1.000
_cell.length_b   1.000
_cell.length_c   1.000
_cell.angle_alpha   90.00
_cell.angle_beta   90.00
_cell.angle_gamma   90.00
#
_symmetry.space_group_name_H-M   'P 1'
#
loop_
_entity.id
_entity.type
_entity.pdbx_description
1 polymer ?
#
loop_
_entity_poly.entity_id
_entity_poly.type
_entity_poly.pdbx_seq_one_letter_code
_entity_poly.pdbx_strand_id
1 'polypeptide(L)'
;MSQQPPIDHWSRDLVEGRDLSELTTLNLGPTHPATHGIFQNVLTMDGEIILDAQQTIGYIHRAFEKIAERRPFYQITTLTDRMNYCSAPINNMGWHMTVEKLLNIELPQR
;
A
#
# COMPACT_ATOMS: atom_id res chain seq x y z
N MET A 1 -12.88 -19.96 28.96
CA MET A 1 -11.83 -19.72 27.96
C MET A 1 -11.77 -18.23 27.69
N SER A 2 -11.00 -17.49 28.50
CA SER A 2 -10.75 -16.07 28.27
C SER A 2 -9.81 -15.96 27.07
N GLN A 3 -10.32 -15.41 25.96
CA GLN A 3 -9.43 -15.07 24.85
C GLN A 3 -8.52 -13.94 25.32
N GLN A 4 -7.22 -14.21 25.39
CA GLN A 4 -6.23 -13.16 25.58
C GLN A 4 -6.27 -12.23 24.36
N PRO A 5 -6.22 -10.91 24.56
CA PRO A 5 -6.15 -9.98 23.44
C PRO A 5 -4.84 -10.21 22.66
N PRO A 6 -4.81 -9.92 21.36
CA PRO A 6 -3.60 -10.05 20.55
C PRO A 6 -2.49 -9.21 21.17
N ILE A 7 -1.28 -9.76 21.21
CA ILE A 7 -0.10 -9.07 21.73
C ILE A 7 0.25 -7.96 20.73
N ASP A 8 -0.34 -6.80 20.92
CA ASP A 8 -0.03 -5.58 20.21
C ASP A 8 1.32 -5.04 20.70
N HIS A 9 2.21 -4.73 19.76
CA HIS A 9 3.55 -4.19 20.03
C HIS A 9 3.51 -2.66 20.15
N TRP A 10 2.37 -2.05 19.78
CA TRP A 10 2.06 -0.62 19.76
C TRP A 10 1.28 -0.15 20.99
N SER A 11 0.78 -1.07 21.82
CA SER A 11 0.00 -0.76 23.02
C SER A 11 0.82 -0.27 24.22
N ARG A 12 2.11 0.03 24.04
CA ARG A 12 2.99 0.41 25.17
C ARG A 12 2.95 1.89 25.56
N ASP A 13 2.41 2.77 24.70
CA ASP A 13 2.46 4.22 24.95
C ASP A 13 1.09 4.93 24.99
N LEU A 14 -0.03 4.20 24.84
CA LEU A 14 -1.34 4.84 24.78
C LEU A 14 -2.22 4.49 25.97
N VAL A 15 -2.48 5.54 26.76
CA VAL A 15 -3.60 5.74 27.69
C VAL A 15 -3.43 5.23 29.13
N GLU A 16 -2.50 5.83 29.88
CA GLU A 16 -2.71 6.03 31.31
C GLU A 16 -3.15 7.49 31.57
N GLY A 17 -4.40 7.69 32.01
CA GLY A 17 -4.87 8.96 32.57
C GLY A 17 -5.57 9.96 31.65
N ARG A 18 -5.92 9.62 30.39
CA ARG A 18 -6.73 10.50 29.51
C ARG A 18 -8.21 10.08 29.49
N ASP A 19 -9.10 11.07 29.49
CA ASP A 19 -10.54 10.86 29.40
C ASP A 19 -10.92 10.41 27.98
N LEU A 20 -11.38 9.16 27.85
CA LEU A 20 -11.76 8.57 26.57
C LEU A 20 -13.09 9.11 26.03
N SER A 21 -13.83 9.92 26.81
CA SER A 21 -15.15 10.42 26.44
C SER A 21 -15.13 11.50 25.34
N GLU A 22 -13.99 12.16 25.10
CA GLU A 22 -13.83 13.22 24.10
C GLU A 22 -13.16 12.75 22.79
N LEU A 23 -12.95 11.44 22.62
CA LEU A 23 -12.37 10.93 21.39
C LEU A 23 -13.30 11.12 20.19
N THR A 24 -12.75 11.71 19.13
CA THR A 24 -13.47 11.96 17.88
C THR A 24 -12.99 11.00 16.80
N THR A 25 -13.93 10.38 16.10
CA THR A 25 -13.62 9.60 14.90
C THR A 25 -13.76 10.48 13.65
N LEU A 26 -12.67 10.64 12.91
CA LEU A 26 -12.64 11.37 11.64
C LEU A 26 -12.40 10.40 10.49
N ASN A 27 -13.36 10.32 9.57
CA ASN A 27 -13.24 9.51 8.35
C ASN A 27 -12.73 10.38 7.19
N LEU A 28 -11.46 10.19 6.82
CA LEU A 28 -10.90 10.70 5.57
C LEU A 28 -11.25 9.72 4.45
N GLY A 29 -12.29 10.05 3.70
CA GLY A 29 -12.78 9.22 2.60
C GLY A 29 -11.77 9.04 1.46
N PRO A 30 -11.99 8.05 0.57
CA PRO A 30 -11.00 7.63 -0.43
C PRO A 30 -10.67 8.66 -1.52
N THR A 31 -11.51 9.68 -1.70
CA THR A 31 -11.30 10.76 -2.67
C THR A 31 -11.10 12.12 -1.99
N HIS A 32 -10.78 12.12 -0.70
CA HIS A 32 -10.60 13.36 0.05
C HIS A 32 -9.44 14.17 -0.54
N PRO A 33 -9.58 15.50 -0.75
CA PRO A 33 -8.55 16.32 -1.40
C PRO A 33 -7.21 16.35 -0.64
N ALA A 34 -7.21 16.00 0.64
CA ALA A 34 -6.01 15.92 1.47
C ALA A 34 -5.19 14.62 1.28
N THR A 35 -5.64 13.65 0.47
CA THR A 35 -4.92 12.39 0.22
C THR A 35 -4.38 12.34 -1.20
N HIS A 36 -3.06 12.20 -1.36
CA HIS A 36 -2.45 11.85 -2.65
C HIS A 36 -2.68 10.36 -2.94
N GLY A 37 -3.39 10.06 -4.03
CA GLY A 37 -3.81 8.70 -4.38
C GLY A 37 -5.24 8.41 -3.93
N ILE A 38 -5.57 7.13 -3.76
CA ILE A 38 -6.92 6.69 -3.36
C ILE A 38 -6.78 5.64 -2.26
N PHE A 39 -6.99 6.07 -1.02
CA PHE A 39 -7.10 5.20 0.14
C PHE A 39 -7.95 5.91 1.20
N GLN A 40 -8.68 5.14 2.00
CA GLN A 40 -9.49 5.66 3.08
C GLN A 40 -8.71 5.57 4.39
N ASN A 41 -8.83 6.56 5.26
CA ASN A 41 -8.22 6.54 6.59
C ASN A 41 -9.26 6.95 7.64
N VAL A 42 -9.57 6.03 8.57
CA VAL A 42 -10.45 6.30 9.71
C VAL A 42 -9.57 6.57 10.91
N LEU A 43 -9.55 7.82 11.35
CA LEU A 43 -8.69 8.32 12.44
C LEU A 43 -9.48 8.37 13.74
N THR A 44 -8.85 7.93 14.84
CA THR A 44 -9.30 8.20 16.20
C THR A 44 -8.43 9.31 16.77
N MET A 45 -9.05 10.44 17.11
CA MET A 45 -8.35 11.68 17.47
C MET A 45 -8.76 12.17 18.86
N ASP A 46 -7.79 12.71 19.58
CA ASP A 46 -7.95 13.48 20.82
C ASP A 46 -7.59 14.94 20.51
N GLY A 47 -8.60 15.74 20.17
CA GLY A 47 -8.42 17.09 19.65
C GLY A 47 -7.58 17.12 18.36
N GLU A 48 -6.34 17.61 18.47
CA GLU A 48 -5.38 17.72 17.36
C GLU A 48 -4.42 16.50 17.25
N ILE A 49 -4.47 15.58 18.22
CA ILE A 49 -3.57 14.43 18.29
C ILE A 49 -4.25 13.19 17.69
N ILE A 50 -3.57 12.51 16.77
CA ILE A 50 -4.01 11.21 16.24
C ILE A 50 -3.53 10.11 17.19
N LEU A 51 -4.46 9.33 17.73
CA LEU A 51 -4.15 8.18 18.59
C LEU A 51 -4.07 6.88 17.79
N ASP A 52 -4.98 6.71 16.83
CA ASP A 52 -5.02 5.53 15.97
C ASP A 52 -5.50 5.91 14.56
N ALA A 53 -5.11 5.11 13.59
CA ALA A 53 -5.45 5.29 12.19
C ALA A 53 -5.65 3.93 11.52
N GLN A 54 -6.89 3.64 11.14
CA GLN A 54 -7.24 2.46 10.37
C GLN A 54 -7.28 2.80 8.88
N GLN A 55 -6.29 2.33 8.12
CA GLN A 55 -6.22 2.57 6.68
C GLN A 55 -6.87 1.43 5.89
N THR A 56 -7.69 1.79 4.90
CA THR A 56 -8.24 0.86 3.91
C THR A 56 -7.63 1.17 2.54
N ILE A 57 -6.93 0.19 1.98
CA ILE A 57 -6.29 0.24 0.66
C ILE A 57 -7.00 -0.70 -0.33
N GLY A 58 -6.64 -0.61 -1.61
CA GLY A 58 -7.13 -1.54 -2.64
C GLY A 58 -8.22 -0.99 -3.56
N TYR A 59 -8.68 0.25 -3.36
CA TYR A 59 -9.63 0.92 -4.28
C TYR A 59 -9.13 1.00 -5.74
N ILE A 60 -7.81 0.95 -5.95
CA ILE A 60 -7.16 0.95 -7.27
C ILE A 60 -6.52 -0.40 -7.61
N HIS A 61 -6.94 -1.48 -6.96
CA HIS A 61 -6.46 -2.82 -7.29
C HIS A 61 -6.92 -3.20 -8.72
N ARG A 62 -5.94 -3.40 -9.62
CA ARG A 62 -6.18 -3.68 -11.05
C ARG A 62 -5.80 -5.11 -11.46
N ALA A 63 -5.55 -6.00 -10.49
CA ALA A 63 -5.22 -7.41 -10.71
C ALA A 63 -4.06 -7.63 -11.72
N PHE A 64 -3.01 -6.82 -11.64
CA PHE A 64 -1.87 -6.88 -12.56
C PHE A 64 -1.24 -8.27 -12.63
N GLU A 65 -1.05 -8.91 -11.47
CA GLU A 65 -0.50 -10.26 -11.35
C GLU A 65 -1.35 -11.28 -12.13
N LYS A 66 -2.68 -11.21 -11.97
CA LYS A 66 -3.59 -12.13 -12.65
C LYS A 66 -3.62 -11.92 -14.16
N ILE A 67 -3.53 -10.67 -14.61
CA ILE A 67 -3.47 -10.35 -16.04
C ILE A 67 -2.13 -10.81 -16.63
N ALA A 68 -1.03 -10.69 -15.88
CA ALA A 68 0.29 -11.10 -16.32
C ALA A 68 0.38 -12.62 -16.58
N GLU A 69 -0.30 -13.45 -15.79
CA GLU A 69 -0.36 -14.92 -16.02
C GLU A 69 -0.84 -15.32 -17.43
N ARG A 70 -1.68 -14.48 -18.05
CA ARG A 70 -2.31 -14.78 -19.35
C ARG A 70 -1.64 -14.07 -20.52
N ARG A 71 -0.56 -13.32 -20.28
CA ARG A 71 0.12 -12.53 -21.30
C ARG A 71 1.55 -13.02 -21.53
N PRO A 72 2.03 -12.96 -22.78
CA PRO A 72 3.43 -13.27 -23.04
C PRO A 72 4.35 -12.18 -22.44
N PHE A 73 5.59 -12.56 -22.12
CA PHE A 73 6.52 -11.72 -21.35
C PHE A 73 6.74 -10.30 -21.93
N TYR A 74 6.75 -10.16 -23.26
CA TYR A 74 6.94 -8.86 -23.91
C TYR A 74 5.73 -7.92 -23.79
N GLN A 75 4.52 -8.43 -23.55
CA GLN A 75 3.33 -7.59 -23.32
C GLN A 75 3.24 -7.09 -21.88
N ILE A 76 3.97 -7.70 -20.95
CA ILE A 76 3.95 -7.36 -19.53
C ILE A 76 4.63 -6.00 -19.27
N THR A 77 5.55 -5.55 -20.13
CA THR A 77 6.17 -4.21 -20.03
C THR A 77 5.12 -3.08 -19.94
N THR A 78 4.01 -3.19 -20.68
CA THR A 78 2.93 -2.19 -20.63
C THR A 78 2.10 -2.22 -19.34
N LEU A 79 2.20 -3.31 -18.57
CA LEU A 79 1.58 -3.44 -17.25
C LEU A 79 2.49 -2.85 -16.18
N THR A 80 3.79 -3.11 -16.26
CA THR A 80 4.79 -2.63 -15.29
C THR A 80 4.90 -1.11 -15.29
N ASP A 81 4.74 -0.46 -16.45
CA ASP A 81 4.59 1.00 -16.56
C ASP A 81 3.46 1.58 -15.70
N ARG A 82 2.36 0.83 -15.54
CA ARG A 82 1.15 1.29 -14.86
C ARG A 82 1.13 1.02 -13.37
N MET A 83 2.12 0.31 -12.83
CA MET A 83 2.24 0.04 -11.40
C MET A 83 2.71 1.28 -10.63
N ASN A 84 3.82 1.89 -11.06
CA ASN A 84 4.34 3.13 -10.52
C ASN A 84 4.37 4.17 -11.64
N TYR A 85 3.30 4.94 -11.73
CA TYR A 85 3.14 5.93 -12.79
C TYR A 85 4.13 7.11 -12.67
N CYS A 86 4.75 7.33 -11.51
CA CYS A 86 5.74 8.39 -11.30
C CYS A 86 7.14 8.01 -11.81
N SER A 87 7.42 6.70 -11.95
CA SER A 87 8.75 6.22 -12.36
C SER A 87 8.66 4.90 -13.13
N ALA A 88 7.82 4.91 -14.17
CA ALA A 88 7.56 3.78 -15.05
C ALA A 88 8.85 3.09 -15.60
N PRO A 89 9.91 3.81 -16.02
CA PRO A 89 11.13 3.16 -16.53
C PRO A 89 11.83 2.24 -15.52
N ILE A 90 11.77 2.56 -14.22
CA ILE A 90 12.40 1.76 -13.16
C ILE A 90 11.69 0.42 -13.01
N ASN A 91 10.35 0.41 -13.12
CA ASN A 91 9.58 -0.83 -13.08
C ASN A 91 9.90 -1.74 -14.26
N ASN A 92 10.00 -1.16 -15.47
CA ASN A 92 10.35 -1.92 -16.66
C ASN A 92 11.75 -2.51 -16.54
N MET A 93 12.71 -1.73 -16.02
CA MET A 93 14.05 -2.23 -15.75
C MET A 93 14.02 -3.45 -14.82
N GLY A 94 13.25 -3.38 -13.73
CA GLY A 94 13.04 -4.52 -12.82
C GLY A 94 12.48 -5.77 -13.51
N TRP A 95 11.51 -5.58 -14.41
CA TRP A 95 10.92 -6.66 -15.20
C TRP A 95 11.90 -7.29 -16.18
N HIS A 96 12.57 -6.47 -17.00
CA HIS A 96 13.51 -6.95 -18.01
C HIS A 96 14.71 -7.66 -17.39
N MET A 97 15.32 -7.10 -16.34
CA MET A 97 16.39 -7.76 -15.60
C MET A 97 15.97 -9.11 -15.03
N THR A 98 14.71 -9.25 -14.59
CA THR A 98 14.19 -10.52 -14.06
C THR A 98 14.03 -11.55 -15.17
N VAL A 99 13.50 -11.16 -16.33
CA VAL A 99 13.33 -12.04 -17.49
C VAL A 99 14.68 -12.46 -18.08
N GLU A 100 15.64 -11.53 -18.17
CA GLU A 100 17.00 -11.80 -18.66
C GLU A 100 17.73 -12.82 -17.78
N LYS A 101 17.64 -12.66 -16.45
CA LYS A 101 18.17 -13.62 -15.48
C LYS A 101 17.48 -14.97 -15.58
N LEU A 102 16.16 -15.00 -15.75
CA LEU A 102 15.38 -16.24 -15.89
C LEU A 102 15.79 -17.04 -17.14
N LEU A 103 16.08 -16.34 -18.24
CA LEU A 103 16.47 -16.95 -19.52
C LEU A 103 17.99 -17.12 -19.67
N ASN A 104 18.78 -16.68 -18.68
CA ASN A 104 20.24 -16.72 -18.67
C ASN A 104 20.88 -16.08 -19.92
N ILE A 105 20.39 -14.89 -20.30
CA ILE A 105 20.83 -14.13 -21.47
C ILE A 105 22.01 -13.22 -21.09
N GLU A 106 23.06 -13.22 -21.91
CA GLU A 106 24.11 -12.19 -21.84
C GLU A 106 23.69 -10.95 -22.63
N LEU A 107 23.63 -9.80 -21.96
CA LEU A 107 23.34 -8.53 -22.59
C LEU A 107 24.59 -7.91 -23.23
N PRO A 108 24.43 -7.21 -24.37
CA PRO A 108 25.48 -6.33 -24.87
C PRO A 108 25.71 -5.17 -23.87
N GLN A 109 26.90 -4.57 -23.90
CA GLN A 109 27.23 -3.41 -23.07
C GLN A 109 26.42 -2.13 -23.40
N ARG A 110 25.63 -2.12 -24.47
CA ARG A 110 24.91 -0.95 -24.99
C ARG A 110 23.48 -1.28 -25.34
#